data_AF-V5LXU5-F1
#
_entry.id   AF-V5LXU5-F1
#
_cell.length_a   1.000
_cell.length_b   1.000
_cell.length_c   1.000
_cell.angle_alpha   90.00
_cell.angle_beta   90.00
_cell.angle_gamma   90.00
#
_symmetry.space_group_name_H-M   'P 1'
#
loop_
_entity.id
_entity.type
_entity.pdbx_description
1 polymer ?
#
loop_
_entity_poly.entity_id
_entity_poly.type
_entity_poly.pdbx_seq_one_letter_code
_entity_poly.pdbx_strand_id
1 'polypeptide(L)'
;VFDAIMNFKKEEAAKLIEKLDIKLDSEDKDKEGKPLLKAVMRRWLPAGDALLQMITIHLPSPVTAQKYRCELLYEGPPDDEAAIGIKNCDPKGPLMMY
;
A
#
# COMPACT_ATOMS: atom_id res chain seq x y z
N VAL A 1 8.97 -16.96 13.58
CA VAL A 1 8.26 -15.89 14.33
C VAL A 1 6.89 -16.37 14.79
N PHE A 2 5.97 -16.73 13.89
CA PHE A 2 4.63 -17.23 14.24
C PHE A 2 4.65 -18.42 15.21
N ASP A 3 5.40 -19.49 14.88
CA ASP A 3 5.54 -20.67 15.75
C ASP A 3 6.10 -20.32 17.13
N ALA A 4 7.26 -19.64 17.17
CA ALA A 4 7.94 -19.30 18.42
C ALA A 4 7.10 -18.43 19.37
N ILE A 5 6.37 -17.44 18.84
CA ILE A 5 5.54 -16.53 19.65
C ILE A 5 4.23 -17.20 20.11
N MET A 6 3.54 -17.93 19.23
CA MET A 6 2.26 -18.55 19.56
C MET A 6 2.39 -19.78 20.46
N ASN A 7 3.54 -20.46 20.41
CA ASN A 7 3.87 -21.61 21.28
C ASN A 7 4.72 -21.23 22.50
N PHE A 8 4.80 -19.93 22.85
CA PHE A 8 5.46 -19.42 24.05
C PHE A 8 6.93 -19.83 24.21
N LYS A 9 7.64 -20.06 23.10
CA LYS A 9 9.08 -20.38 23.09
C LYS A 9 9.90 -19.09 23.25
N LYS A 10 9.94 -18.55 24.48
CA LYS A 10 10.47 -17.20 24.77
C LYS A 10 11.91 -16.98 24.31
N GLU A 11 12.80 -17.94 24.54
CA GLU A 11 14.20 -17.82 24.12
C GLU A 11 14.36 -17.78 22.59
N GLU A 12 13.63 -18.63 21.86
CA GLU A 12 13.65 -18.65 20.40
C GLU A 12 13.02 -17.38 19.82
N ALA A 13 11.93 -16.90 20.42
CA ALA A 13 11.27 -15.65 20.02
C ALA A 13 12.22 -14.46 20.20
N ALA A 14 12.93 -14.36 21.34
CA ALA A 14 13.89 -13.29 21.59
C ALA A 14 15.05 -13.30 20.58
N LYS A 15 15.66 -14.47 20.33
CA LYS A 15 16.74 -14.62 19.33
C LYS A 15 16.27 -14.24 17.92
N LEU A 16 15.03 -14.58 17.55
CA LEU A 16 14.46 -14.22 16.25
C LEU A 16 14.18 -12.72 16.14
N ILE A 17 13.64 -12.09 17.18
CA ILE A 17 13.37 -10.65 17.21
C ILE A 17 14.67 -9.86 17.07
N GLU A 18 15.73 -10.26 17.78
CA GLU A 18 17.06 -9.66 17.67
C GLU A 18 17.69 -9.88 16.28
N LYS A 19 17.63 -11.11 15.75
CA LYS A 19 18.18 -11.42 14.42
C LYS A 19 17.47 -10.68 13.28
N LEU A 20 16.20 -10.36 13.45
CA LEU A 20 15.41 -9.58 12.49
C LEU A 20 15.52 -8.06 12.74
N ASP A 21 16.35 -7.63 13.69
CA ASP A 21 16.56 -6.23 14.11
C ASP A 21 15.24 -5.49 14.46
N ILE A 22 14.33 -6.20 15.11
CA ILE A 22 13.02 -5.66 15.49
C ILE A 22 13.13 -5.04 16.89
N LYS A 23 13.06 -3.72 16.96
CA LYS A 23 13.06 -2.97 18.23
C LYS A 23 11.66 -2.91 18.84
N LEU A 24 11.47 -3.60 19.96
CA LEU A 24 10.26 -3.52 20.79
C LEU A 24 10.45 -2.52 21.93
N ASP A 25 9.42 -1.74 22.23
CA ASP A 25 9.37 -0.92 23.44
C ASP A 25 9.10 -1.77 24.68
N SER A 26 9.20 -1.17 25.87
CA SER A 26 9.04 -1.87 27.14
C SER A 26 7.65 -2.53 27.25
N GLU A 27 6.60 -1.85 26.82
CA GLU A 27 5.22 -2.36 26.88
C GLU A 27 4.99 -3.53 25.93
N ASP A 28 5.61 -3.54 24.75
CA ASP A 28 5.50 -4.64 23.80
C ASP A 28 6.33 -5.86 24.18
N LYS A 29 7.41 -5.68 24.96
CA LYS A 29 8.20 -6.81 25.49
C LYS A 29 7.42 -7.65 26.50
N ASP A 30 6.49 -7.03 27.24
CA ASP A 30 5.66 -7.70 28.23
C ASP A 30 4.44 -8.40 27.59
N LYS A 31 4.18 -8.16 26.30
CA LYS A 31 3.10 -8.83 25.57
C LYS A 31 3.51 -10.25 25.22
N GLU A 32 2.51 -11.14 25.14
CA GLU A 32 2.71 -12.53 24.72
C GLU A 32 1.68 -12.94 23.67
N GLY A 33 1.91 -14.09 23.03
CA GLY A 33 0.99 -14.67 22.06
C GLY A 33 0.61 -13.71 20.92
N LYS A 34 -0.69 -13.65 20.60
CA LYS A 34 -1.21 -12.86 19.48
C LYS A 34 -0.92 -11.34 19.57
N PRO A 35 -1.05 -10.68 20.73
CA PRO A 35 -0.60 -9.30 20.91
C PRO A 35 0.88 -9.06 20.54
N LEU A 36 1.80 -9.89 21.04
CA LEU A 36 3.23 -9.79 20.71
C LEU A 36 3.47 -10.01 19.21
N LEU A 37 2.84 -11.03 18.64
CA LEU A 37 2.96 -11.32 17.21
C LEU A 37 2.52 -10.13 16.36
N LYS A 38 1.42 -9.47 16.73
CA LYS A 38 0.95 -8.27 16.04
C LYS A 38 1.95 -7.13 16.15
N ALA A 39 2.56 -6.90 17.32
CA ALA A 39 3.56 -5.87 17.53
C ALA A 39 4.85 -6.11 16.71
N VAL A 40 5.31 -7.36 16.69
CA VAL A 40 6.50 -7.79 15.92
C VAL A 40 6.25 -7.66 14.42
N MET A 41 5.13 -8.21 13.92
CA MET A 41 4.83 -8.19 12.48
C MET A 41 4.60 -6.78 11.93
N ARG A 42 3.96 -5.89 12.71
CA ARG A 42 3.75 -4.48 12.30
C ARG A 42 5.06 -3.72 12.07
N ARG A 43 6.10 -4.02 12.85
CA ARG A 43 7.42 -3.39 12.72
C ARG A 43 8.26 -4.07 11.64
N TRP A 44 8.15 -5.39 11.53
CA TRP A 44 8.97 -6.16 10.59
C TRP A 44 8.49 -6.02 9.13
N LEU A 45 7.18 -6.09 8.92
CA LEU A 45 6.55 -5.98 7.60
C LEU A 45 5.33 -5.05 7.66
N PRO A 46 5.55 -3.72 7.63
CA PRO A 46 4.47 -2.76 7.57
C PRO A 46 3.63 -2.97 6.29
N ALA A 47 2.37 -3.39 6.46
CA ALA A 47 1.49 -3.66 5.32
C ALA A 47 1.23 -2.40 4.46
N GLY A 48 1.19 -1.22 5.09
CA GLY A 48 1.00 0.06 4.39
C GLY A 48 2.10 0.32 3.35
N ASP A 49 3.36 0.13 3.75
CA ASP A 49 4.51 0.39 2.87
C ASP A 49 4.51 -0.57 1.68
N ALA A 50 4.25 -1.86 1.92
CA ALA A 50 4.18 -2.85 0.84
C ALA A 50 3.05 -2.54 -0.15
N LEU A 51 1.86 -2.18 0.35
CA LEU A 51 0.73 -1.81 -0.50
C LEU A 51 0.99 -0.51 -1.28
N LEU A 52 1.56 0.50 -0.63
CA LEU A 52 1.91 1.78 -1.27
C LEU A 52 2.97 1.60 -2.35
N GLN A 53 3.99 0.77 -2.11
CA GLN A 53 4.98 0.42 -3.13
C GLN A 53 4.33 -0.25 -4.33
N MET A 54 3.46 -1.25 -4.11
CA MET A 54 2.74 -1.90 -5.22
C MET A 54 1.91 -0.90 -6.02
N ILE A 55 1.12 -0.06 -5.34
CA ILE A 55 0.29 0.98 -5.97
C ILE A 55 1.14 1.93 -6.80
N THR A 56 2.22 2.46 -6.24
CA THR A 56 3.06 3.47 -6.91
C THR A 56 3.88 2.90 -8.06
N ILE A 57 4.27 1.63 -8.01
CA ILE A 57 5.06 0.96 -9.06
C ILE A 57 4.17 0.49 -10.21
N HIS A 58 2.99 -0.05 -9.90
CA HIS A 58 2.20 -0.79 -10.90
C HIS A 58 0.91 -0.10 -11.33
N LEU A 59 0.28 0.73 -10.48
CA LEU A 59 -0.91 1.46 -10.91
C LEU A 59 -0.50 2.70 -11.70
N PRO A 60 -1.07 2.91 -12.90
CA PRO A 60 -0.77 4.08 -13.70
C PRO A 60 -1.32 5.35 -13.03
N SER A 61 -0.63 6.47 -13.23
CA SER A 61 -1.16 7.78 -12.87
C SER A 61 -2.39 8.14 -13.73
N PRO A 62 -3.24 9.08 -13.29
CA PRO A 62 -4.35 9.58 -14.12
C PRO A 62 -3.90 10.03 -15.52
N VAL A 63 -2.75 10.71 -15.61
CA VAL A 63 -2.16 11.16 -16.90
C VAL A 63 -1.87 10.00 -17.85
N THR A 64 -1.43 8.85 -17.33
CA THR A 64 -1.24 7.64 -18.14
C THR A 64 -2.56 6.93 -18.43
N ALA A 65 -3.41 6.80 -17.40
CA ALA A 65 -4.65 6.02 -17.47
C ALA A 65 -5.71 6.66 -18.36
N GLN A 66 -5.88 7.97 -18.29
CA GLN A 66 -6.91 8.69 -19.05
C GLN A 66 -6.73 8.53 -20.56
N LYS A 67 -5.50 8.33 -21.05
CA LYS A 67 -5.21 8.14 -22.48
C LYS A 67 -5.97 6.98 -23.13
N TYR A 68 -6.08 5.86 -22.42
CA TYR A 68 -6.79 4.67 -22.90
C TYR A 68 -8.20 4.53 -22.30
N ARG A 69 -8.48 5.21 -21.18
CA ARG A 69 -9.81 5.18 -20.56
C ARG A 69 -10.79 6.18 -21.19
N CYS A 70 -10.32 7.28 -21.77
CA CYS A 70 -11.17 8.32 -22.35
C CYS A 70 -12.18 7.74 -23.35
N GLU A 71 -11.75 6.83 -24.22
CA GLU A 71 -12.60 6.20 -25.25
C GLU A 71 -13.78 5.42 -24.65
N LEU A 72 -13.62 4.88 -23.43
CA LEU A 72 -14.68 4.15 -22.73
C LEU A 72 -15.53 5.04 -21.82
N LEU A 73 -14.97 6.16 -21.35
CA LEU A 73 -15.61 7.04 -20.38
C LEU A 73 -16.41 8.18 -21.04
N TYR A 74 -16.09 8.52 -22.28
CA TYR A 74 -16.65 9.67 -22.99
C TYR A 74 -17.50 9.22 -24.18
N GLU A 75 -18.75 9.68 -24.25
CA GLU A 75 -19.72 9.30 -25.31
C GLU A 75 -19.72 10.27 -26.51
N GLY A 76 -19.06 11.42 -26.41
CA GLY A 76 -18.99 12.42 -27.47
C GLY A 76 -17.93 12.12 -28.54
N PRO A 77 -17.78 13.01 -29.53
CA PRO A 77 -16.75 12.90 -30.54
C PRO A 77 -15.33 12.77 -29.94
N PRO A 78 -14.49 11.84 -30.43
CA PRO A 78 -13.17 11.58 -29.85
C PRO A 78 -12.15 12.70 -30.10
N ASP A 79 -12.48 13.66 -30.96
CA ASP A 79 -11.66 14.80 -31.39
C ASP A 79 -12.15 16.14 -30.85
N ASP A 80 -13.20 16.16 -30.02
CA ASP A 80 -13.64 17.39 -29.38
C ASP A 80 -12.75 17.81 -28.20
N GLU A 81 -12.96 19.05 -27.74
CA GLU A 81 -12.16 19.65 -26.67
C GLU A 81 -12.29 18.92 -25.33
N ALA A 82 -13.43 18.29 -25.04
CA ALA A 82 -13.66 17.57 -23.79
C ALA A 82 -12.96 16.20 -23.82
N ALA A 83 -13.08 15.46 -24.92
CA ALA A 83 -12.36 14.21 -25.15
C ALA A 83 -10.84 14.42 -25.08
N ILE A 84 -10.32 15.47 -25.72
CA ILE A 84 -8.89 15.81 -25.69
C ILE A 84 -8.45 16.21 -24.27
N GLY A 85 -9.27 16.99 -23.56
CA GLY A 85 -9.02 17.40 -22.17
C GLY A 85 -8.94 16.20 -21.21
N ILE A 86 -9.91 15.28 -21.30
CA ILE A 86 -9.94 14.01 -20.55
C ILE A 86 -8.69 13.20 -20.90
N LYS A 87 -8.45 12.90 -22.18
CA LYS A 87 -7.33 12.07 -22.67
C LYS A 87 -5.96 12.56 -22.20
N ASN A 88 -5.77 13.89 -22.15
CA ASN A 88 -4.52 14.52 -21.70
C ASN A 88 -4.46 14.75 -20.18
N CYS A 89 -5.56 14.53 -19.45
CA CYS A 89 -5.70 14.86 -18.03
C CYS A 89 -5.35 16.34 -17.76
N ASP A 90 -5.84 17.24 -18.62
CA ASP A 90 -5.47 18.67 -18.60
C ASP A 90 -6.33 19.47 -17.60
N PRO A 91 -5.75 20.03 -16.52
CA PRO A 91 -6.49 20.85 -15.56
C PRO A 91 -6.94 22.21 -16.12
N LYS A 92 -6.47 22.61 -17.31
CA LYS A 92 -6.89 23.83 -18.01
C LYS A 92 -7.94 23.58 -19.09
N GLY A 93 -8.24 22.31 -19.36
CA GLY A 93 -9.28 21.93 -20.32
C GLY A 93 -10.69 22.17 -19.77
N PRO A 94 -11.72 21.81 -20.57
CA PRO A 94 -13.11 21.85 -20.12
C PRO A 94 -13.31 21.04 -18.82
N LEU A 95 -14.15 21.57 -17.92
CA LEU A 95 -14.45 20.89 -16.67
C LEU A 95 -15.28 19.62 -16.94
N MET A 96 -14.70 18.45 -16.64
CA MET A 96 -15.34 17.14 -16.77
C MET A 96 -15.23 16.37 -15.45
N MET A 97 -16.35 15.91 -14.89
CA MET A 97 -16.42 15.17 -13.63
C MET A 97 -17.41 14.00 -13.77
N TYR A 98 -17.06 12.83 -13.23
CA TYR A 98 -17.85 11.60 -13.23
C TYR A 98 -17.93 11.03 -11.80
#